data_AF-A0A182QIB6-F1
#
_entry.id   AF-A0A182QIB6-F1
#
_cell.length_a   1.000
_cell.length_b   1.000
_cell.length_c   1.000
_cell.angle_alpha   90.00
_cell.angle_beta   90.00
_cell.angle_gamma   90.00
#
_symmetry.space_group_name_H-M   'P 1'
#
loop_
_entity.id
_entity.type
_entity.pdbx_description
1 polymer ?
#
loop_
_entity_poly.entity_id
_entity_poly.type
_entity_poly.pdbx_seq_one_letter_code
_entity_poly.pdbx_strand_id
1 'polypeptide(L)'
;LLHVSILVRLNLKSKVVLLTMADLKQDITEENYDKVLESLNALDLSSTDIDFIVNLVPHLVESFYTCLDMQEESAYRIAMKCLNMLKRGCSVGESFQNAIIARADFIERVRVILNDAEGTVPMDVRVNCLQLLANLCVQNLANQKKVILFLHPFLFKYISSNGGHANAAAMILYNGFIYKAVDADLKAILTCILDNVEMNRAAQTDLPEFVCIFLEYLISESNEIVQEIDNLDFNKKMLLFRYLIEYIRQEDRRVRPIHPDVFTYLLEQFKKKSDMILKTDNVQLDAQDTEEAFTLLALIADSTCIEPYGSFLRHDGGLFLNLGCLLRQMQLLGKSESQNMFTPVQKIEEILRIKQGDSELDIEGQISYSLRSAVVKSLANLAYKSKKNQKLAREMDIIAAILECTNLDARNPLIKEWSILAIHNLCDDNVENQQFILGLKKLGDAENSLLTEYKSGTIRISDGKIAKN
;
A
#
# COMPACT_ATOMS: atom_id res chain seq x y z
N LEU A 1 1.93 -63.41 -9.28
CA LEU A 1 1.01 -63.13 -10.41
C LEU A 1 0.42 -61.72 -10.34
N LEU A 2 -0.14 -61.27 -9.22
CA LEU A 2 -0.67 -59.90 -9.06
C LEU A 2 0.36 -58.77 -9.30
N HIS A 3 1.60 -58.93 -8.81
CA HIS A 3 2.70 -57.96 -9.00
C HIS A 3 3.13 -57.82 -10.47
N VAL A 4 3.08 -58.91 -11.25
CA VAL A 4 3.47 -58.92 -12.66
C VAL A 4 2.40 -58.25 -13.52
N SER A 5 1.10 -58.44 -13.22
CA SER A 5 0.02 -57.77 -13.95
C SER A 5 -0.04 -56.26 -13.72
N ILE A 6 0.35 -55.77 -12.53
CA ILE A 6 0.44 -54.33 -12.25
C ILE A 6 1.63 -53.71 -12.99
N LEU A 7 2.81 -54.33 -12.91
CA LEU A 7 3.99 -53.91 -13.68
C LEU A 7 3.76 -53.96 -15.19
N VAL A 8 3.08 -54.98 -15.71
CA VAL A 8 2.74 -55.08 -17.13
C VAL A 8 1.72 -54.02 -17.55
N ARG A 9 0.71 -53.69 -16.72
CA ARG A 9 -0.25 -52.60 -17.01
C ARG A 9 0.38 -51.22 -16.96
N LEU A 10 1.28 -50.96 -16.01
CA LEU A 10 2.05 -49.70 -15.94
C LEU A 10 2.99 -49.57 -17.14
N ASN A 11 3.68 -50.65 -17.50
CA ASN A 11 4.61 -50.68 -18.63
C ASN A 11 3.85 -50.56 -19.98
N LEU A 12 2.65 -51.14 -20.11
CA LEU A 12 1.77 -50.96 -21.27
C LEU A 12 1.21 -49.53 -21.37
N LYS A 13 0.77 -48.91 -20.26
CA LYS A 13 0.35 -47.49 -20.26
C LYS A 13 1.51 -46.57 -20.65
N SER A 14 2.69 -46.79 -20.09
CA SER A 14 3.91 -46.05 -20.43
C SER A 14 4.28 -46.20 -21.91
N LYS A 15 4.19 -47.43 -22.47
CA LYS A 15 4.45 -47.70 -23.90
C LYS A 15 3.41 -47.08 -24.85
N VAL A 16 2.13 -47.20 -24.52
CA VAL A 16 1.03 -46.60 -25.32
C VAL A 16 1.18 -45.09 -25.35
N VAL A 17 1.62 -44.47 -24.25
CA VAL A 17 1.81 -43.03 -24.22
C VAL A 17 3.08 -42.60 -24.96
N LEU A 18 4.20 -43.30 -24.81
CA LEU A 18 5.41 -43.07 -25.63
C LEU A 18 5.11 -43.15 -27.14
N LEU A 19 4.22 -44.06 -27.55
CA LEU A 19 3.68 -44.12 -28.91
C LEU A 19 2.87 -42.86 -29.24
N THR A 20 1.86 -42.49 -28.43
CA THR A 20 1.09 -41.25 -28.67
C THR A 20 1.91 -39.95 -28.63
N MET A 21 3.05 -39.91 -27.93
CA MET A 21 3.91 -38.73 -27.83
C MET A 21 4.89 -38.61 -29.02
N ALA A 22 5.36 -39.74 -29.57
CA ALA A 22 6.07 -39.73 -30.85
C ALA A 22 5.13 -39.28 -31.98
N ASP A 23 3.88 -39.71 -31.91
CA ASP A 23 2.82 -39.31 -32.83
C ASP A 23 2.51 -37.80 -32.72
N LEU A 24 2.52 -37.20 -31.53
CA LEU A 24 2.30 -35.75 -31.36
C LEU A 24 3.26 -34.89 -32.18
N LYS A 25 4.55 -35.20 -32.17
CA LYS A 25 5.56 -34.41 -32.90
C LYS A 25 5.39 -34.56 -34.40
N GLN A 26 5.10 -35.79 -34.85
CA GLN A 26 4.80 -36.08 -36.25
C GLN A 26 3.52 -35.35 -36.69
N ASP A 27 2.45 -35.46 -35.92
CA ASP A 27 1.14 -34.85 -36.19
C ASP A 27 1.22 -33.31 -36.20
N ILE A 28 2.06 -32.70 -35.36
CA ILE A 28 2.34 -31.24 -35.43
C ILE A 28 3.06 -30.90 -36.75
N THR A 29 4.04 -31.71 -37.16
CA THR A 29 4.80 -31.49 -38.40
C THR A 29 3.94 -31.71 -39.65
N GLU A 30 2.96 -32.61 -39.56
CA GLU A 30 1.97 -32.89 -40.62
C GLU A 30 0.74 -31.95 -40.54
N GLU A 31 0.75 -30.94 -39.67
CA GLU A 31 -0.35 -29.97 -39.47
C GLU A 31 -1.71 -30.62 -39.09
N ASN A 32 -1.67 -31.82 -38.51
CA ASN A 32 -2.85 -32.56 -38.03
C ASN A 32 -3.34 -32.04 -36.66
N TYR A 33 -3.63 -30.74 -36.60
CA TYR A 33 -3.85 -30.01 -35.34
C TYR A 33 -5.02 -30.52 -34.48
N ASP A 34 -6.11 -30.98 -35.11
CA ASP A 34 -7.25 -31.54 -34.38
C ASP A 34 -6.89 -32.83 -33.65
N LYS A 35 -6.13 -33.72 -34.30
CA LYS A 35 -5.64 -34.97 -33.72
C LYS A 35 -4.66 -34.72 -32.56
N VAL A 36 -3.82 -33.70 -32.70
CA VAL A 36 -2.94 -33.23 -31.61
C VAL A 36 -3.76 -32.77 -30.42
N LEU A 37 -4.81 -31.96 -30.65
CA LEU A 37 -5.65 -31.43 -29.59
C LEU A 37 -6.45 -32.53 -28.87
N GLU A 38 -6.99 -33.50 -29.61
CA GLU A 38 -7.64 -34.70 -29.05
C GLU A 38 -6.68 -35.48 -28.15
N SER A 39 -5.44 -35.69 -28.61
CA SER A 39 -4.41 -36.39 -27.85
C SER A 39 -4.05 -35.64 -26.56
N LEU A 40 -3.89 -34.32 -26.63
CA LEU A 40 -3.62 -33.48 -25.45
C LEU A 40 -4.82 -33.42 -24.48
N ASN A 41 -6.05 -33.50 -24.99
CA ASN A 41 -7.26 -33.53 -24.15
C ASN A 41 -7.44 -34.88 -23.44
N ALA A 42 -6.93 -35.97 -24.01
CA ALA A 42 -6.97 -37.30 -23.41
C ALA A 42 -5.94 -37.51 -22.29
N LEU A 43 -4.95 -36.61 -22.15
CA LEU A 43 -3.94 -36.68 -21.10
C LEU A 43 -4.53 -36.35 -19.73
N ASP A 44 -4.43 -37.29 -18.80
CA ASP A 44 -4.89 -37.15 -17.42
C ASP A 44 -3.74 -36.78 -16.47
N LEU A 45 -3.67 -35.49 -16.11
CA LEU A 45 -2.72 -34.96 -15.12
C LEU A 45 -3.13 -35.25 -13.67
N SER A 46 -4.32 -35.83 -13.43
CA SER A 46 -4.78 -36.26 -12.10
C SER A 46 -4.40 -37.71 -11.76
N SER A 47 -3.69 -38.39 -12.67
CA SER A 47 -3.14 -39.73 -12.46
C SER A 47 -2.25 -39.79 -11.21
N THR A 48 -2.30 -40.92 -10.48
CA THR A 48 -1.42 -41.18 -9.34
C THR A 48 0.01 -41.57 -9.72
N ASP A 49 0.28 -41.75 -11.01
CA ASP A 49 1.61 -42.11 -11.53
C ASP A 49 2.43 -40.83 -11.79
N ILE A 50 3.24 -40.45 -10.79
CA ILE A 50 4.04 -39.22 -10.82
C ILE A 50 5.14 -39.31 -11.89
N ASP A 51 5.80 -40.48 -12.02
CA ASP A 51 6.87 -40.68 -13.01
C ASP A 51 6.31 -40.53 -14.42
N PHE A 52 5.12 -41.07 -14.66
CA PHE A 52 4.40 -40.86 -15.91
C PHE A 52 4.19 -39.37 -16.21
N ILE A 53 3.66 -38.60 -15.25
CA ILE A 53 3.35 -37.18 -15.45
C ILE A 53 4.63 -36.37 -15.70
N VAL A 54 5.71 -36.65 -14.95
CA VAL A 54 7.02 -36.00 -15.14
C VAL A 54 7.60 -36.28 -16.52
N ASN A 55 7.44 -37.49 -17.05
CA ASN A 55 7.93 -37.85 -18.39
C ASN A 55 7.18 -37.14 -19.54
N LEU A 56 6.03 -36.52 -19.29
CA LEU A 56 5.32 -35.71 -20.30
C LEU A 56 5.98 -34.34 -20.52
N VAL A 57 6.73 -33.82 -19.54
CA VAL A 57 7.26 -32.46 -19.56
C VAL A 57 8.10 -32.15 -20.81
N PRO A 58 9.09 -32.98 -21.21
CA PRO A 58 9.88 -32.72 -22.42
C PRO A 58 9.02 -32.53 -23.66
N HIS A 59 8.00 -33.37 -23.83
CA HIS A 59 7.11 -33.36 -24.98
C HIS A 59 6.23 -32.11 -24.99
N LEU A 60 5.63 -31.76 -23.84
CA LEU A 60 4.81 -30.55 -23.72
C LEU A 60 5.62 -29.28 -23.98
N VAL A 61 6.86 -29.20 -23.49
CA VAL A 61 7.75 -28.06 -23.70
C VAL A 61 8.20 -27.96 -25.17
N GLU A 62 8.57 -29.08 -25.79
CA GLU A 62 8.96 -29.11 -27.21
C GLU A 62 7.79 -28.75 -28.12
N SER A 63 6.61 -29.35 -27.92
CA SER A 63 5.40 -29.03 -28.68
C SER A 63 4.98 -27.57 -28.50
N PHE A 64 5.10 -27.02 -27.29
CA PHE A 64 4.85 -25.60 -27.04
C PHE A 64 5.73 -24.71 -27.93
N TYR A 65 7.04 -24.94 -27.94
CA TYR A 65 7.96 -24.13 -28.73
C TYR A 65 7.76 -24.32 -30.24
N THR A 66 7.65 -25.57 -30.71
CA THR A 66 7.43 -25.84 -32.14
C THR A 66 6.17 -25.16 -32.64
N CYS A 67 5.05 -25.28 -31.93
CA CYS A 67 3.79 -24.66 -32.36
C CYS A 67 3.82 -23.13 -32.23
N LEU A 68 4.56 -22.57 -31.27
CA LEU A 68 4.72 -21.11 -31.16
C LEU A 68 5.53 -20.54 -32.34
N ASP A 69 6.59 -21.24 -32.74
CA ASP A 69 7.50 -20.83 -33.81
C ASP A 69 6.84 -20.88 -35.22
N MET A 70 5.77 -21.66 -35.39
CA MET A 70 5.03 -21.77 -36.67
C MET A 70 4.21 -20.51 -37.02
N GLN A 71 3.89 -19.66 -36.04
CA GLN A 71 3.10 -18.44 -36.22
C GLN A 71 1.71 -18.61 -36.88
N GLU A 72 1.08 -19.77 -36.67
CA GLU A 72 -0.26 -20.09 -37.19
C GLU A 72 -1.31 -20.14 -36.08
N GLU A 73 -2.54 -19.69 -36.37
CA GLU A 73 -3.62 -19.63 -35.37
C GLU A 73 -3.94 -21.01 -34.74
N SER A 74 -4.00 -22.05 -35.57
CA SER A 74 -4.22 -23.43 -35.15
C SER A 74 -3.07 -23.96 -34.28
N ALA A 75 -1.82 -23.66 -34.65
CA ALA A 75 -0.65 -24.01 -33.87
C ALA A 75 -0.64 -23.27 -32.50
N TYR A 76 -1.03 -22.00 -32.46
CA TYR A 76 -1.14 -21.26 -31.19
C TYR A 76 -2.13 -21.88 -30.21
N ARG A 77 -3.24 -22.46 -30.68
CA ARG A 77 -4.18 -23.18 -29.80
C ARG A 77 -3.51 -24.37 -29.12
N ILE A 78 -2.67 -25.10 -29.84
CA ILE A 78 -1.89 -26.22 -29.30
C ILE A 78 -0.81 -25.70 -28.32
N ALA A 79 -0.07 -24.66 -28.70
CA ALA A 79 0.92 -24.03 -27.84
C ALA A 79 0.30 -23.61 -26.49
N MET A 80 -0.85 -22.94 -26.53
CA MET A 80 -1.60 -22.55 -25.34
C MET A 80 -2.11 -23.73 -24.54
N LYS A 81 -2.54 -24.83 -25.19
CA LYS A 81 -2.94 -26.06 -24.50
C LYS A 81 -1.75 -26.67 -23.74
N CYS A 82 -0.60 -26.81 -24.39
CA CYS A 82 0.63 -27.29 -23.75
C CYS A 82 1.04 -26.44 -22.55
N LEU A 83 1.05 -25.11 -22.71
CA LEU A 83 1.40 -24.17 -21.66
C LEU A 83 0.45 -24.25 -20.46
N ASN A 84 -0.86 -24.37 -20.71
CA ASN A 84 -1.84 -24.58 -19.65
C ASN A 84 -1.69 -25.92 -18.93
N MET A 85 -1.31 -26.98 -19.64
CA MET A 85 -1.02 -28.28 -19.03
C MET A 85 0.23 -28.22 -18.13
N LEU A 86 1.31 -27.59 -18.59
CA LEU A 86 2.50 -27.34 -17.79
C LEU A 86 2.16 -26.55 -16.51
N LYS A 87 1.36 -25.48 -16.63
CA LYS A 87 0.92 -24.68 -15.48
C LYS A 87 0.15 -25.48 -14.45
N ARG A 88 -0.82 -26.29 -14.89
CA ARG A 88 -1.63 -27.14 -14.01
C ARG A 88 -0.78 -28.24 -13.36
N GLY A 89 0.14 -28.82 -14.13
CA GLY A 89 1.04 -29.86 -13.65
C GLY A 89 1.97 -29.40 -12.52
N CYS A 90 2.25 -28.10 -12.37
CA CYS A 90 2.99 -27.58 -11.21
C CYS A 90 2.34 -27.92 -9.86
N SER A 91 1.02 -28.21 -9.82
CA SER A 91 0.31 -28.65 -8.61
C SER A 91 0.62 -30.10 -8.20
N VAL A 92 1.23 -30.90 -9.09
CA VAL A 92 1.65 -32.29 -8.81
C VAL A 92 2.81 -32.33 -7.81
N GLY A 93 3.62 -31.27 -7.78
CA GLY A 93 4.70 -31.08 -6.80
C GLY A 93 6.05 -30.73 -7.42
N GLU A 94 7.07 -30.65 -6.57
CA GLU A 94 8.41 -30.18 -6.95
C GLU A 94 9.06 -31.00 -8.07
N SER A 95 8.82 -32.31 -8.14
CA SER A 95 9.41 -33.18 -9.17
C SER A 95 9.01 -32.73 -10.59
N PHE A 96 7.75 -32.38 -10.79
CA PHE A 96 7.25 -31.88 -12.07
C PHE A 96 7.78 -30.49 -12.38
N GLN A 97 7.76 -29.59 -11.39
CA GLN A 97 8.31 -28.24 -11.53
C GLN A 97 9.80 -28.27 -11.90
N ASN A 98 10.57 -29.12 -11.22
CA ASN A 98 11.99 -29.32 -11.46
C ASN A 98 12.27 -29.90 -12.84
N ALA A 99 11.41 -30.82 -13.32
CA ALA A 99 11.52 -31.35 -14.67
C ALA A 99 11.34 -30.28 -15.75
N ILE A 100 10.47 -29.29 -15.53
CA ILE A 100 10.29 -28.15 -16.45
C ILE A 100 11.55 -27.29 -16.45
N ILE A 101 12.01 -26.86 -15.28
CA ILE A 101 13.18 -25.98 -15.15
C ILE A 101 14.49 -26.66 -15.55
N ALA A 102 14.57 -27.98 -15.48
CA ALA A 102 15.72 -28.75 -15.95
C ALA A 102 15.85 -28.80 -17.47
N ARG A 103 14.81 -28.41 -18.23
CA ARG A 103 14.89 -28.34 -19.69
C ARG A 103 15.90 -27.27 -20.09
N ALA A 104 16.86 -27.67 -20.94
CA ALA A 104 17.87 -26.77 -21.49
C ALA A 104 17.19 -25.55 -22.11
N ASP A 105 17.74 -24.36 -21.83
CA ASP A 105 17.31 -23.07 -22.35
C ASP A 105 15.85 -22.68 -22.04
N PHE A 106 15.12 -23.40 -21.17
CA PHE A 106 13.72 -23.09 -20.89
C PHE A 106 13.52 -21.66 -20.40
N ILE A 107 14.28 -21.25 -19.39
CA ILE A 107 14.20 -19.90 -18.82
C ILE A 107 14.62 -18.85 -19.85
N GLU A 108 15.64 -19.13 -20.67
CA GLU A 108 16.11 -18.21 -21.71
C GLU A 108 15.07 -18.04 -22.82
N ARG A 109 14.45 -19.13 -23.29
CA ARG A 109 13.35 -19.06 -24.27
C ARG A 109 12.15 -18.30 -23.71
N VAL A 110 11.77 -18.55 -22.46
CA VAL A 110 10.71 -17.77 -21.80
C VAL A 110 11.11 -16.30 -21.71
N ARG A 111 12.35 -15.98 -21.38
CA ARG A 111 12.86 -14.60 -21.37
C ARG A 111 12.71 -13.94 -22.75
N VAL A 112 13.08 -14.63 -23.83
CA VAL A 112 12.92 -14.12 -25.21
C VAL A 112 11.45 -13.88 -25.54
N ILE A 113 10.56 -14.82 -25.20
CA ILE A 113 9.11 -14.68 -25.37
C ILE A 113 8.56 -13.45 -24.65
N LEU A 114 9.02 -13.19 -23.43
CA LEU A 114 8.60 -12.04 -22.64
C LEU A 114 9.15 -10.72 -23.22
N ASN A 115 10.40 -10.72 -23.69
CA ASN A 115 11.06 -9.56 -24.27
C ASN A 115 10.74 -9.32 -25.76
N ASP A 116 9.69 -9.96 -26.31
CA ASP A 116 9.28 -9.84 -27.71
C ASP A 116 9.03 -8.37 -28.11
N ALA A 117 10.10 -7.73 -28.62
CA ALA A 117 10.12 -6.32 -28.98
C ALA A 117 9.43 -6.10 -30.34
N GLU A 118 9.39 -7.14 -31.17
CA GLU A 118 8.76 -7.13 -32.49
C GLU A 118 7.24 -7.29 -32.40
N GLY A 119 6.70 -7.67 -31.23
CA GLY A 119 5.26 -7.83 -31.01
C GLY A 119 4.67 -9.06 -31.73
N THR A 120 5.52 -10.03 -32.06
CA THR A 120 5.17 -11.26 -32.79
C THR A 120 4.50 -12.31 -31.91
N VAL A 121 4.70 -12.25 -30.60
CA VAL A 121 4.18 -13.22 -29.65
C VAL A 121 2.86 -12.72 -29.05
N PRO A 122 1.77 -13.50 -29.15
CA PRO A 122 0.49 -13.13 -28.58
C PRO A 122 0.57 -12.79 -27.08
N MET A 123 -0.17 -11.77 -26.66
CA MET A 123 -0.20 -11.31 -25.26
C MET A 123 -0.56 -12.44 -24.29
N ASP A 124 -1.55 -13.27 -24.64
CA ASP A 124 -1.99 -14.39 -23.81
C ASP A 124 -0.87 -15.42 -23.57
N VAL A 125 -0.02 -15.68 -24.57
CA VAL A 125 1.14 -16.58 -24.42
C VAL A 125 2.10 -15.99 -23.40
N ARG A 126 2.43 -14.69 -23.51
CA ARG A 126 3.33 -14.01 -22.56
C ARG A 126 2.79 -14.01 -21.14
N VAL A 127 1.50 -13.71 -20.95
CA VAL A 127 0.81 -13.79 -19.65
C VAL A 127 0.89 -15.20 -19.07
N ASN A 128 0.63 -16.23 -19.88
CA ASN A 128 0.64 -17.61 -19.42
C ASN A 128 2.07 -18.12 -19.12
N CYS A 129 3.09 -17.65 -19.84
CA CYS A 129 4.49 -17.91 -19.51
C CYS A 129 4.85 -17.34 -18.14
N LEU A 130 4.45 -16.10 -17.84
CA LEU A 130 4.66 -15.50 -16.51
C LEU A 130 3.92 -16.28 -15.41
N GLN A 131 2.68 -16.68 -15.65
CA GLN A 131 1.94 -17.50 -14.68
C GLN A 131 2.58 -18.88 -14.47
N LEU A 132 3.15 -19.49 -15.52
CA LEU A 132 3.91 -20.73 -15.39
C LEU A 132 5.15 -20.52 -14.51
N LEU A 133 5.93 -19.47 -14.75
CA LEU A 133 7.07 -19.12 -13.90
C LEU A 133 6.65 -18.89 -12.44
N ALA A 134 5.53 -18.20 -12.24
CA ALA A 134 4.98 -17.96 -10.91
C ALA A 134 4.63 -19.27 -10.21
N ASN A 135 3.97 -20.21 -10.90
CA ASN A 135 3.68 -21.55 -10.38
C ASN A 135 4.93 -22.39 -10.13
N LEU A 136 5.97 -22.27 -10.96
CA LEU A 136 7.26 -22.97 -10.76
C LEU A 136 7.99 -22.50 -9.49
N CYS A 137 7.72 -21.27 -9.04
CA CYS A 137 8.28 -20.70 -7.83
C CYS A 137 7.49 -21.05 -6.55
N VAL A 138 6.26 -21.56 -6.65
CA VAL A 138 5.45 -21.84 -5.45
C VAL A 138 6.08 -22.98 -4.65
N GLN A 139 6.47 -22.67 -3.41
CA GLN A 139 7.05 -23.61 -2.44
C GLN A 139 8.30 -24.37 -2.94
N ASN A 140 9.03 -23.84 -3.92
CA ASN A 140 10.21 -24.49 -4.49
C ASN A 140 11.41 -23.53 -4.55
N LEU A 141 12.25 -23.59 -3.51
CA LEU A 141 13.38 -22.68 -3.33
C LEU A 141 14.42 -22.77 -4.46
N ALA A 142 14.67 -23.96 -4.98
CA ALA A 142 15.64 -24.17 -6.06
C ALA A 142 15.18 -23.49 -7.36
N ASN A 143 13.88 -23.57 -7.65
CA ASN A 143 13.29 -22.93 -8.81
C ASN A 143 13.17 -21.41 -8.63
N GLN A 144 12.76 -20.93 -7.45
CA GLN A 144 12.77 -19.51 -7.12
C GLN A 144 14.14 -18.89 -7.40
N LYS A 145 15.22 -19.49 -6.88
CA LYS A 145 16.61 -19.07 -7.12
C LYS A 145 16.93 -18.91 -8.60
N LYS A 146 16.66 -19.94 -9.39
CA LYS A 146 16.94 -19.93 -10.84
C LYS A 146 16.10 -18.90 -11.57
N VAL A 147 14.79 -18.85 -11.33
CA VAL A 147 13.88 -17.93 -12.02
C VAL A 147 14.26 -16.47 -11.74
N ILE A 148 14.50 -16.13 -10.48
CA ILE A 148 14.79 -14.74 -10.09
C ILE A 148 16.15 -14.30 -10.64
N LEU A 149 17.20 -15.12 -10.50
CA LEU A 149 18.55 -14.79 -10.99
C LEU A 149 18.52 -14.42 -12.48
N PHE A 150 17.71 -15.11 -13.27
CA PHE A 150 17.62 -14.87 -14.71
C PHE A 150 16.59 -13.80 -15.09
N LEU A 151 15.50 -13.62 -14.34
CA LEU A 151 14.41 -12.73 -14.77
C LEU A 151 14.33 -11.42 -13.98
N HIS A 152 15.18 -11.19 -12.99
CA HIS A 152 15.14 -10.02 -12.13
C HIS A 152 14.90 -8.68 -12.88
N PRO A 153 15.66 -8.30 -13.93
CA PRO A 153 15.41 -7.03 -14.63
C PRO A 153 14.02 -6.94 -15.29
N PHE A 154 13.50 -8.06 -15.78
CA PHE A 154 12.20 -8.14 -16.44
C PHE A 154 11.06 -8.07 -15.43
N LEU A 155 11.20 -8.75 -14.30
CA LEU A 155 10.21 -8.71 -13.22
C LEU A 155 10.03 -7.26 -12.74
N PHE A 156 11.13 -6.56 -12.50
CA PHE A 156 11.11 -5.15 -12.11
C PHE A 156 10.41 -4.27 -13.16
N LYS A 157 10.77 -4.42 -14.44
CA LYS A 157 10.14 -3.69 -15.53
C LYS A 157 8.63 -3.95 -15.62
N TYR A 158 8.18 -5.19 -15.44
CA TYR A 158 6.75 -5.52 -15.52
C TYR A 158 5.94 -5.00 -14.33
N ILE A 159 6.53 -5.01 -13.14
CA ILE A 159 5.92 -4.43 -11.95
C ILE A 159 5.83 -2.91 -12.13
N SER A 160 6.96 -2.25 -12.40
CA SER A 160 6.99 -0.78 -12.46
C SER A 160 6.19 -0.20 -13.61
N SER A 161 6.02 -0.90 -14.74
CA SER A 161 5.21 -0.43 -15.87
C SER A 161 3.68 -0.56 -15.69
N ASN A 162 3.24 -1.22 -14.61
CA ASN A 162 1.83 -1.44 -14.31
C ASN A 162 0.98 -2.01 -15.46
N GLY A 163 1.57 -2.90 -16.27
CA GLY A 163 0.86 -3.59 -17.35
C GLY A 163 0.11 -4.84 -16.87
N GLY A 164 -0.55 -5.56 -17.78
CA GLY A 164 -1.24 -6.84 -17.49
C GLY A 164 -0.35 -7.97 -16.95
N HIS A 165 0.96 -7.74 -16.85
CA HIS A 165 1.96 -8.65 -16.32
C HIS A 165 2.37 -8.34 -14.87
N ALA A 166 2.01 -7.18 -14.34
CA ALA A 166 2.49 -6.70 -13.05
C ALA A 166 2.17 -7.66 -11.89
N ASN A 167 0.94 -8.21 -11.86
CA ASN A 167 0.52 -9.12 -10.80
C ASN A 167 1.36 -10.40 -10.75
N ALA A 168 1.56 -11.06 -11.89
CA ALA A 168 2.35 -12.29 -11.96
C ALA A 168 3.85 -12.03 -11.68
N ALA A 169 4.38 -10.91 -12.15
CA ALA A 169 5.75 -10.52 -11.86
C ALA A 169 5.97 -10.23 -10.36
N ALA A 170 5.03 -9.51 -9.73
CA ALA A 170 5.06 -9.24 -8.29
C ALA A 170 4.97 -10.54 -7.48
N MET A 171 4.12 -11.50 -7.87
CA MET A 171 4.01 -12.82 -7.24
C MET A 171 5.33 -13.61 -7.27
N ILE A 172 6.03 -13.62 -8.41
CA ILE A 172 7.33 -14.28 -8.54
C ILE A 172 8.36 -13.64 -7.60
N LEU A 173 8.44 -12.31 -7.61
CA LEU A 173 9.40 -11.55 -6.81
C LEU A 173 9.11 -11.68 -5.31
N TYR A 174 7.83 -11.61 -4.92
CA TYR A 174 7.36 -11.81 -3.54
C TYR A 174 7.77 -13.18 -3.00
N ASN A 175 7.45 -14.26 -3.73
CA ASN A 175 7.85 -15.62 -3.34
C ASN A 175 9.38 -15.72 -3.20
N GLY A 176 10.12 -15.11 -4.12
CA GLY A 176 11.56 -15.01 -4.03
C GLY A 176 12.09 -14.36 -2.76
N PHE A 177 11.47 -13.23 -2.41
CA PHE A 177 11.85 -12.41 -1.27
C PHE A 177 11.56 -13.12 0.06
N ILE A 178 10.34 -13.64 0.26
CA ILE A 178 9.94 -14.23 1.55
C ILE A 178 10.72 -15.50 1.88
N TYR A 179 11.09 -16.30 0.88
CA TYR A 179 11.87 -17.52 1.06
C TYR A 179 13.39 -17.27 1.03
N LYS A 180 13.82 -15.99 0.95
CA LYS A 180 15.23 -15.58 0.84
C LYS A 180 15.97 -16.37 -0.24
N ALA A 181 15.32 -16.52 -1.40
CA ALA A 181 15.85 -17.29 -2.51
C ALA A 181 17.14 -16.66 -3.04
N VAL A 182 17.17 -15.34 -3.17
CA VAL A 182 18.35 -14.58 -3.56
C VAL A 182 18.60 -13.47 -2.53
N ASP A 183 19.84 -13.00 -2.47
CA ASP A 183 20.15 -11.76 -1.77
C ASP A 183 19.52 -10.62 -2.57
N ALA A 184 18.39 -10.14 -2.08
CA ALA A 184 17.52 -9.22 -2.81
C ALA A 184 17.74 -7.81 -2.28
N ASP A 185 18.02 -6.88 -3.20
CA ASP A 185 18.11 -5.46 -2.87
C ASP A 185 16.72 -4.94 -2.49
N LEU A 186 16.46 -4.86 -1.17
CA LEU A 186 15.19 -4.42 -0.63
C LEU A 186 14.85 -2.99 -1.07
N LYS A 187 15.84 -2.10 -1.17
CA LYS A 187 15.63 -0.73 -1.65
C LYS A 187 15.07 -0.74 -3.07
N ALA A 188 15.71 -1.52 -3.96
CA ALA A 188 15.27 -1.65 -5.33
C ALA A 188 13.84 -2.22 -5.39
N ILE A 189 13.56 -3.29 -4.63
CA ILE A 189 12.23 -3.90 -4.57
C ILE A 189 11.18 -2.89 -4.12
N LEU A 190 11.43 -2.20 -3.01
CA LEU A 190 10.52 -1.21 -2.45
C LEU A 190 10.26 -0.07 -3.44
N THR A 191 11.30 0.42 -4.11
CA THR A 191 11.20 1.47 -5.13
C THR A 191 10.31 1.01 -6.29
N CYS A 192 10.53 -0.22 -6.78
CA CYS A 192 9.76 -0.81 -7.87
C CYS A 192 8.27 -1.00 -7.52
N ILE A 193 7.98 -1.43 -6.29
CA ILE A 193 6.61 -1.54 -5.78
C ILE A 193 5.96 -0.14 -5.71
N LEU A 194 6.68 0.85 -5.18
CA LEU A 194 6.17 2.21 -5.06
C LEU A 194 6.00 2.91 -6.42
N ASP A 195 6.81 2.59 -7.44
CA ASP A 195 6.55 2.99 -8.84
C ASP A 195 5.20 2.48 -9.33
N ASN A 196 4.90 1.20 -9.08
CA ASN A 196 3.61 0.64 -9.45
C ASN A 196 2.45 1.31 -8.68
N VAL A 197 2.64 1.59 -7.38
CA VAL A 197 1.64 2.29 -6.57
C VAL A 197 1.36 3.69 -7.10
N GLU A 198 2.41 4.42 -7.48
CA GLU A 198 2.30 5.76 -8.05
C GLU A 198 1.51 5.75 -9.37
N MET A 199 1.82 4.80 -10.26
CA MET A 199 1.13 4.68 -11.55
C MET A 199 -0.36 4.37 -11.38
N ASN A 200 -0.72 3.45 -10.49
CA ASN A 200 -2.13 3.13 -10.23
C ASN A 200 -2.88 4.31 -9.60
N ARG A 201 -2.23 5.03 -8.67
CA ARG A 201 -2.81 6.24 -8.08
C ARG A 201 -3.06 7.33 -9.13
N ALA A 202 -2.11 7.54 -10.04
CA ALA A 202 -2.25 8.49 -11.14
C ALA A 202 -3.33 8.08 -12.15
N ALA A 203 -3.46 6.78 -12.42
CA ALA A 203 -4.47 6.22 -13.31
C ALA A 203 -5.85 6.03 -12.66
N GLN A 204 -5.96 6.21 -11.34
CA GLN A 204 -7.16 5.91 -10.54
C GLN A 204 -7.64 4.45 -10.71
N THR A 205 -6.68 3.52 -10.75
CA THR A 205 -6.94 2.08 -10.88
C THR A 205 -6.56 1.32 -9.62
N ASP A 206 -7.18 0.15 -9.43
CA ASP A 206 -6.83 -0.74 -8.33
C ASP A 206 -5.42 -1.30 -8.51
N LEU A 207 -4.71 -1.45 -7.38
CA LEU A 207 -3.40 -2.07 -7.35
C LEU A 207 -3.50 -3.57 -7.71
N PRO A 208 -2.49 -4.12 -8.41
CA PRO A 208 -2.38 -5.57 -8.56
C PRO A 208 -2.33 -6.27 -7.20
N GLU A 209 -3.05 -7.38 -7.07
CA GLU A 209 -3.21 -8.12 -5.80
C GLU A 209 -1.86 -8.43 -5.13
N PHE A 210 -0.88 -8.94 -5.88
CA PHE A 210 0.43 -9.26 -5.32
C PHE A 210 1.31 -8.03 -5.05
N VAL A 211 1.04 -6.88 -5.66
CA VAL A 211 1.70 -5.62 -5.27
C VAL A 211 1.19 -5.20 -3.88
N CYS A 212 -0.12 -5.30 -3.63
CA CYS A 212 -0.71 -5.09 -2.31
C CYS A 212 -0.17 -6.07 -1.28
N ILE A 213 -0.21 -7.37 -1.54
CA ILE A 213 0.28 -8.41 -0.62
C ILE A 213 1.75 -8.20 -0.27
N PHE A 214 2.58 -7.86 -1.27
CA PHE A 214 4.00 -7.65 -1.02
C PHE A 214 4.23 -6.39 -0.17
N LEU A 215 3.59 -5.27 -0.51
CA LEU A 215 3.71 -4.05 0.29
C LEU A 215 3.18 -4.23 1.72
N GLU A 216 2.05 -4.93 1.89
CA GLU A 216 1.50 -5.28 3.20
C GLU A 216 2.47 -6.13 4.02
N TYR A 217 3.09 -7.14 3.41
CA TYR A 217 4.11 -7.96 4.08
C TYR A 217 5.29 -7.10 4.57
N LEU A 218 5.79 -6.20 3.71
CA LEU A 218 6.90 -5.30 4.07
C LEU A 218 6.57 -4.35 5.22
N ILE A 219 5.30 -4.00 5.39
CA ILE A 219 4.83 -3.03 6.40
C ILE A 219 4.42 -3.71 7.71
N SER A 220 3.77 -4.87 7.64
CA SER A 220 3.11 -5.51 8.80
C SER A 220 3.87 -6.72 9.35
N GLU A 221 4.56 -7.47 8.49
CA GLU A 221 5.21 -8.74 8.87
C GLU A 221 6.75 -8.62 8.92
N SER A 222 7.33 -7.60 8.28
CA SER A 222 8.77 -7.35 8.23
C SER A 222 9.16 -6.03 8.88
N ASN A 223 10.32 -5.99 9.52
CA ASN A 223 10.97 -4.76 9.99
C ASN A 223 12.14 -4.32 9.10
N GLU A 224 12.47 -5.09 8.05
CA GLU A 224 13.62 -4.82 7.18
C GLU A 224 13.50 -3.45 6.49
N ILE A 225 12.27 -2.99 6.25
CA ILE A 225 11.99 -1.70 5.61
C ILE A 225 12.51 -0.50 6.43
N VAL A 226 12.67 -0.62 7.75
CA VAL A 226 13.13 0.48 8.62
C VAL A 226 14.46 1.07 8.14
N GLN A 227 15.37 0.22 7.68
CA GLN A 227 16.69 0.65 7.21
C GLN A 227 16.64 1.33 5.84
N GLU A 228 15.59 1.07 5.06
CA GLU A 228 15.46 1.56 3.69
C GLU A 228 14.60 2.82 3.55
N ILE A 229 13.75 3.14 4.55
CA ILE A 229 12.88 4.33 4.49
C ILE A 229 13.70 5.62 4.29
N ASP A 230 14.86 5.74 4.92
CA ASP A 230 15.75 6.92 4.76
C ASP A 230 16.54 6.91 3.44
N ASN A 231 16.63 5.75 2.77
CA ASN A 231 17.32 5.62 1.49
C ASN A 231 16.42 5.93 0.29
N LEU A 232 15.10 6.02 0.49
CA LEU A 232 14.14 6.45 -0.52
C LEU A 232 14.31 7.93 -0.84
N ASP A 233 14.04 8.31 -2.09
CA ASP A 233 13.86 9.71 -2.41
C ASP A 233 12.57 10.25 -1.77
N PHE A 234 12.51 11.57 -1.67
CA PHE A 234 11.42 12.27 -1.01
C PHE A 234 10.03 11.85 -1.54
N ASN A 235 9.84 11.76 -2.86
CA ASN A 235 8.51 11.46 -3.43
C ASN A 235 8.06 10.05 -3.06
N LYS A 236 8.97 9.06 -3.10
CA LYS A 236 8.68 7.69 -2.70
C LYS A 236 8.41 7.56 -1.20
N LYS A 237 9.16 8.30 -0.37
CA LYS A 237 8.91 8.36 1.07
C LYS A 237 7.53 8.92 1.38
N MET A 238 7.14 10.02 0.73
CA MET A 238 5.82 10.62 0.88
C MET A 238 4.69 9.69 0.39
N LEU A 239 4.90 8.98 -0.71
CA LEU A 239 3.95 8.00 -1.22
C LEU A 239 3.73 6.85 -0.23
N LEU A 240 4.80 6.31 0.36
CA LEU A 240 4.73 5.30 1.40
C LEU A 240 3.96 5.81 2.63
N PHE A 241 4.25 7.02 3.11
CA PHE A 241 3.55 7.57 4.28
C PHE A 241 2.06 7.77 4.02
N ARG A 242 1.69 8.27 2.84
CA ARG A 242 0.29 8.39 2.42
C ARG A 242 -0.40 7.02 2.31
N TYR A 243 0.30 6.02 1.79
CA TYR A 243 -0.20 4.64 1.78
C TYR A 243 -0.46 4.12 3.20
N LEU A 244 0.47 4.36 4.14
CA LEU A 244 0.32 3.96 5.55
C LEU A 244 -0.85 4.66 6.25
N ILE A 245 -1.12 5.93 5.94
CA ILE A 245 -2.28 6.66 6.46
C ILE A 245 -3.57 5.94 6.04
N GLU A 246 -3.71 5.62 4.75
CA GLU A 246 -4.86 4.89 4.24
C GLU A 246 -4.94 3.46 4.80
N TYR A 247 -3.79 2.79 4.96
CA TYR A 247 -3.71 1.46 5.56
C TYR A 247 -4.26 1.44 7.00
N ILE A 248 -3.92 2.45 7.82
CA ILE A 248 -4.43 2.53 9.20
C ILE A 248 -5.95 2.79 9.22
N ARG A 249 -6.47 3.60 8.29
CA ARG A 249 -7.90 3.95 8.23
C ARG A 249 -8.80 2.76 7.89
N GLN A 250 -8.27 1.74 7.23
CA GLN A 250 -9.00 0.54 6.82
C GLN A 250 -9.33 -0.37 8.01
N GLU A 251 -10.62 -0.70 8.19
CA GLU A 251 -11.07 -1.48 9.36
C GLU A 251 -10.58 -2.93 9.33
N ASP A 252 -10.51 -3.53 8.15
CA ASP A 252 -10.03 -4.90 7.91
C ASP A 252 -8.53 -5.05 8.19
N ARG A 253 -7.78 -3.94 8.17
CA ARG A 253 -6.33 -3.92 8.46
C ARG A 253 -6.00 -3.79 9.94
N ARG A 254 -7.00 -3.58 10.80
CA ARG A 254 -6.79 -3.51 12.27
C ARG A 254 -6.29 -4.83 12.88
N VAL A 255 -6.53 -5.97 12.23
CA VAL A 255 -6.02 -7.28 12.67
C VAL A 255 -4.57 -7.54 12.24
N ARG A 256 -4.02 -6.71 11.34
CA ARG A 256 -2.63 -6.74 10.87
C ARG A 256 -2.03 -5.35 10.96
N PRO A 257 -1.76 -4.85 12.19
CA PRO A 257 -1.20 -3.53 12.37
C PRO A 257 0.17 -3.42 11.69
N ILE A 258 0.61 -2.19 11.44
CA ILE A 258 1.99 -1.89 11.03
C ILE A 258 2.93 -2.51 12.04
N HIS A 259 4.01 -3.12 11.54
CA HIS A 259 5.01 -3.77 12.38
C HIS A 259 5.50 -2.79 13.47
N PRO A 260 5.60 -3.21 14.75
CA PRO A 260 5.93 -2.30 15.85
C PRO A 260 7.21 -1.48 15.65
N ASP A 261 8.26 -2.10 15.11
CA ASP A 261 9.52 -1.40 14.82
C ASP A 261 9.36 -0.33 13.74
N VAL A 262 8.57 -0.61 12.69
CA VAL A 262 8.28 0.36 11.62
C VAL A 262 7.48 1.52 12.19
N PHE A 263 6.43 1.24 12.97
CA PHE A 263 5.61 2.26 13.60
C PHE A 263 6.41 3.12 14.59
N THR A 264 7.26 2.49 15.41
CA THR A 264 8.13 3.19 16.37
C THR A 264 9.12 4.11 15.65
N TYR A 265 9.74 3.62 14.59
CA TYR A 265 10.62 4.43 13.76
C TYR A 265 9.89 5.66 13.18
N LEU A 266 8.69 5.49 12.61
CA LEU A 266 7.90 6.60 12.06
C LEU A 266 7.51 7.63 13.14
N LEU A 267 7.18 7.16 14.35
CA LEU A 267 6.90 8.00 15.50
C LEU A 267 8.14 8.81 15.95
N GLU A 268 9.32 8.19 15.95
CA GLU A 268 10.58 8.88 16.25
C GLU A 268 10.92 9.93 15.18
N GLN A 269 10.73 9.60 13.90
CA GLN A 269 10.89 10.56 12.80
C GLN A 269 9.93 11.74 12.94
N PHE A 270 8.67 11.50 13.30
CA PHE A 270 7.70 12.56 13.57
C PHE A 270 8.20 13.50 14.68
N LYS A 271 8.59 12.95 15.83
CA LYS A 271 9.09 13.76 16.96
C LYS A 271 10.32 14.58 16.58
N LYS A 272 11.27 13.96 15.89
CA LYS A 272 12.51 14.62 15.43
C LYS A 272 12.21 15.77 14.47
N LYS A 273 11.38 15.55 13.45
CA LYS A 273 11.07 16.54 12.41
C LYS A 273 10.15 17.64 12.91
N SER A 274 9.14 17.30 13.72
CA SER A 274 8.31 18.31 14.38
C SER A 274 9.15 19.21 15.29
N ASP A 275 10.08 18.67 16.08
CA ASP A 275 11.00 19.47 16.89
C ASP A 275 11.86 20.45 16.07
N MET A 276 12.20 20.10 14.82
CA MET A 276 12.90 21.01 13.91
C MET A 276 11.99 22.17 13.49
N ILE A 277 10.72 21.89 13.17
CA ILE A 277 9.71 22.91 12.86
C ILE A 277 9.51 23.86 14.05
N LEU A 278 9.54 23.34 15.29
CA LEU A 278 9.34 24.14 16.52
C LEU A 278 10.47 25.16 16.79
N LYS A 279 11.68 24.92 16.28
CA LYS A 279 12.90 25.72 16.57
C LYS A 279 13.09 26.90 15.61
N THR A 280 12.19 27.07 14.66
CA THR A 280 12.34 28.03 13.56
C THR A 280 11.84 29.41 13.95
N ASP A 281 12.66 30.17 14.69
CA ASP A 281 12.33 31.56 15.05
C ASP A 281 12.50 32.53 13.86
N ASN A 282 13.23 32.16 12.79
CA ASN A 282 13.44 33.02 11.60
C ASN A 282 14.14 32.34 10.39
N VAL A 283 13.94 31.04 10.16
CA VAL A 283 14.54 30.33 9.01
C VAL A 283 13.42 29.83 8.11
N GLN A 284 13.57 30.00 6.80
CA GLN A 284 12.67 29.44 5.81
C GLN A 284 12.49 27.95 6.12
N LEU A 285 11.27 27.57 6.48
CA LEU A 285 10.91 26.17 6.67
C LEU A 285 11.27 25.43 5.38
N ASP A 286 12.13 24.40 5.49
CA ASP A 286 12.39 23.55 4.34
C ASP A 286 11.08 22.89 3.93
N ALA A 287 10.70 23.07 2.66
CA ALA A 287 9.39 22.66 2.17
C ALA A 287 9.21 21.13 2.30
N GLN A 288 10.27 20.35 2.06
CA GLN A 288 10.23 18.90 2.12
C GLN A 288 10.16 18.41 3.57
N ASP A 289 11.00 18.91 4.47
CA ASP A 289 10.96 18.55 5.89
C ASP A 289 9.62 18.90 6.53
N THR A 290 9.04 20.04 6.14
CA THR A 290 7.72 20.49 6.59
C THR A 290 6.63 19.54 6.11
N GLU A 291 6.65 19.17 4.84
CA GLU A 291 5.68 18.25 4.26
C GLU A 291 5.77 16.84 4.87
N GLU A 292 6.99 16.35 5.10
CA GLU A 292 7.23 15.07 5.74
C GLU A 292 6.69 15.06 7.18
N ALA A 293 6.99 16.09 7.98
CA ALA A 293 6.51 16.19 9.35
C ALA A 293 4.97 16.27 9.43
N PHE A 294 4.33 16.99 8.51
CA PHE A 294 2.87 17.12 8.48
C PHE A 294 2.17 15.85 8.01
N THR A 295 2.77 15.13 7.07
CA THR A 295 2.24 13.82 6.67
C THR A 295 2.40 12.80 7.79
N LEU A 296 3.53 12.81 8.49
CA LEU A 296 3.71 11.99 9.69
C LEU A 296 2.73 12.40 10.81
N LEU A 297 2.45 13.70 11.01
CA LEU A 297 1.43 14.15 11.94
C LEU A 297 0.05 13.56 11.61
N ALA A 298 -0.34 13.55 10.33
CA ALA A 298 -1.59 12.94 9.91
C ALA A 298 -1.65 11.44 10.24
N LEU A 299 -0.56 10.71 9.98
CA LEU A 299 -0.42 9.30 10.34
C LEU A 299 -0.58 9.08 11.85
N ILE A 300 0.16 9.82 12.67
CA ILE A 300 0.10 9.70 14.13
C ILE A 300 -1.28 10.08 14.65
N ALA A 301 -1.87 11.16 14.14
CA ALA A 301 -3.19 11.61 14.56
C ALA A 301 -4.27 10.57 14.28
N ASP A 302 -4.26 9.92 13.13
CA ASP A 302 -5.20 8.84 12.81
C ASP A 302 -4.93 7.58 13.63
N SER A 303 -3.66 7.29 13.90
CA SER A 303 -3.26 6.20 14.79
C SER A 303 -3.82 6.38 16.20
N THR A 304 -3.93 7.61 16.72
CA THR A 304 -4.53 7.85 18.05
C THR A 304 -6.00 7.44 18.15
N CYS A 305 -6.70 7.33 17.02
CA CYS A 305 -8.12 6.97 16.96
C CYS A 305 -8.37 5.45 16.93
N ILE A 306 -7.33 4.64 16.74
CA ILE A 306 -7.47 3.23 16.37
C ILE A 306 -6.61 2.35 17.29
N GLU A 307 -7.19 1.28 17.81
CA GLU A 307 -6.44 0.25 18.54
C GLU A 307 -5.77 -0.74 17.57
N PRO A 308 -4.57 -1.26 17.89
CA PRO A 308 -3.86 -1.13 19.18
C PRO A 308 -2.98 0.13 19.32
N TYR A 309 -2.87 0.99 18.30
CA TYR A 309 -1.94 2.12 18.34
C TYR A 309 -2.30 3.14 19.43
N GLY A 310 -3.58 3.46 19.57
CA GLY A 310 -4.07 4.46 20.54
C GLY A 310 -3.67 4.14 21.98
N SER A 311 -3.76 2.87 22.40
CA SER A 311 -3.31 2.45 23.73
C SER A 311 -1.80 2.65 23.92
N PHE A 312 -0.97 2.23 22.97
CA PHE A 312 0.48 2.42 23.00
C PHE A 312 0.87 3.90 23.08
N LEU A 313 0.33 4.73 22.17
CA LEU A 313 0.65 6.15 22.07
C LEU A 313 0.26 6.93 23.33
N ARG A 314 -0.80 6.53 24.03
CA ARG A 314 -1.28 7.19 25.26
C ARG A 314 -0.25 7.20 26.39
N HIS A 315 0.62 6.19 26.43
CA HIS A 315 1.67 6.08 27.44
C HIS A 315 2.92 6.91 27.10
N ASP A 316 3.02 7.38 25.85
CA ASP A 316 4.11 8.21 25.35
C ASP A 316 3.91 9.69 25.72
N GLY A 317 4.38 10.03 26.93
CA GLY A 317 4.35 11.42 27.40
C GLY A 317 5.22 12.36 26.56
N GLY A 318 6.24 11.85 25.88
CA GLY A 318 7.09 12.65 25.00
C GLY A 318 6.33 13.11 23.75
N LEU A 319 5.54 12.21 23.15
CA LEU A 319 4.63 12.56 22.06
C LEU A 319 3.60 13.60 22.52
N PHE A 320 2.96 13.41 23.68
CA PHE A 320 1.96 14.33 24.19
C PHE A 320 2.51 15.76 24.36
N LEU A 321 3.73 15.88 24.91
CA LEU A 321 4.41 17.17 25.05
C LEU A 321 4.78 17.78 23.71
N ASN A 322 5.34 16.99 22.80
CA ASN A 322 5.71 17.44 21.46
C ASN A 322 4.49 17.99 20.69
N LEU A 323 3.33 17.31 20.74
CA LEU A 323 2.07 17.79 20.18
C LEU A 323 1.59 19.09 20.84
N GLY A 324 1.70 19.20 22.17
CA GLY A 324 1.35 20.42 22.89
C GLY A 324 2.22 21.63 22.51
N CYS A 325 3.53 21.42 22.36
CA CYS A 325 4.46 22.43 21.86
C CYS A 325 4.12 22.82 20.42
N LEU A 326 3.81 21.84 19.56
CA LEU A 326 3.42 22.07 18.17
C LEU A 326 2.14 22.90 18.05
N LEU A 327 1.12 22.60 18.86
CA LEU A 327 -0.10 23.41 18.90
C LEU A 327 0.21 24.88 19.19
N ARG A 328 1.03 25.12 20.24
CA ARG A 328 1.40 26.46 20.67
C ARG A 328 2.19 27.21 19.60
N GLN A 329 3.15 26.55 18.94
CA GLN A 329 3.92 27.18 17.86
C GLN A 329 3.06 27.48 16.63
N MET A 330 2.16 26.57 16.24
CA MET A 330 1.20 26.82 15.15
C MET A 330 0.26 28.00 15.47
N GLN A 331 -0.08 28.23 16.74
CA GLN A 331 -0.88 29.39 17.16
C GLN A 331 -0.06 30.67 17.15
N LEU A 332 1.18 30.62 17.64
CA LEU A 332 2.09 31.77 17.65
C LEU A 332 2.36 32.26 16.22
N LEU A 333 2.71 31.35 15.31
CA LEU A 333 2.91 31.66 13.89
C LEU A 333 1.61 32.15 13.23
N GLY A 334 0.46 31.56 13.56
CA GLY A 334 -0.83 31.98 13.01
C GLY A 334 -1.26 33.41 13.41
N LYS A 335 -0.65 33.98 14.47
CA LYS A 335 -0.89 35.35 14.96
C LYS A 335 0.12 36.38 14.42
N SER A 336 1.01 36.01 13.50
CA SER A 336 1.97 36.95 12.90
C SER A 336 1.28 38.07 12.11
N GLU A 337 1.99 39.18 11.89
CA GLU A 337 1.48 40.34 11.14
C GLU A 337 1.13 40.01 9.68
N SER A 338 1.85 39.06 9.06
CA SER A 338 1.57 38.54 7.73
C SER A 338 0.72 37.27 7.77
N GLN A 339 -0.22 37.16 6.83
CA GLN A 339 -0.98 35.94 6.60
C GLN A 339 -0.04 34.80 6.18
N ASN A 340 -0.25 33.61 6.75
CA ASN A 340 0.52 32.41 6.45
C ASN A 340 -0.33 31.15 6.54
N MET A 341 0.30 29.99 6.36
CA MET A 341 -0.38 28.70 6.33
C MET A 341 -1.06 28.29 7.65
N PHE A 342 -0.76 28.95 8.77
CA PHE A 342 -1.39 28.72 10.07
C PHE A 342 -2.38 29.83 10.45
N THR A 343 -2.54 30.88 9.64
CA THR A 343 -3.48 31.93 9.98
C THR A 343 -4.92 31.38 9.94
N PRO A 344 -5.70 31.54 11.03
CA PRO A 344 -7.07 31.03 11.09
C PRO A 344 -8.01 31.71 10.09
N VAL A 345 -8.94 30.94 9.53
CA VAL A 345 -9.96 31.45 8.60
C VAL A 345 -11.31 31.48 9.31
N GLN A 346 -11.70 32.66 9.79
CA GLN A 346 -12.85 32.82 10.69
C GLN A 346 -13.96 33.73 10.13
N LYS A 347 -13.69 34.48 9.05
CA LYS A 347 -14.67 35.38 8.42
C LYS A 347 -15.61 34.60 7.52
N ILE A 348 -16.91 34.81 7.64
CA ILE A 348 -17.88 33.94 6.94
C ILE A 348 -17.88 34.21 5.45
N GLU A 349 -17.67 35.45 5.03
CA GLU A 349 -17.47 35.78 3.62
C GLU A 349 -16.37 34.91 2.98
N GLU A 350 -15.22 34.79 3.65
CA GLU A 350 -14.10 33.96 3.19
C GLU A 350 -14.48 32.46 3.18
N ILE A 351 -15.15 31.98 4.24
CA ILE A 351 -15.64 30.61 4.33
C ILE A 351 -16.65 30.29 3.21
N LEU A 352 -17.53 31.21 2.87
CA LEU A 352 -18.51 31.06 1.80
C LEU A 352 -17.84 31.04 0.43
N ARG A 353 -16.84 31.89 0.20
CA ARG A 353 -16.04 31.87 -1.04
C ARG A 353 -15.31 30.54 -1.22
N ILE A 354 -14.70 30.02 -0.15
CA ILE A 354 -14.08 28.68 -0.15
C ILE A 354 -15.10 27.61 -0.52
N LYS A 355 -16.27 27.60 0.13
CA LYS A 355 -17.33 26.61 -0.15
C LYS A 355 -17.95 26.74 -1.54
N GLN A 356 -17.89 27.91 -2.16
CA GLN A 356 -18.37 28.15 -3.53
C GLN A 356 -17.31 27.80 -4.58
N GLY A 357 -16.13 27.32 -4.18
CA GLY A 357 -15.08 26.88 -5.09
C GLY A 357 -14.29 28.02 -5.74
N ASP A 358 -14.15 29.15 -5.04
CA ASP A 358 -13.31 30.26 -5.49
C ASP A 358 -11.83 29.81 -5.56
N SER A 359 -11.29 29.71 -6.78
CA SER A 359 -9.96 29.15 -7.06
C SER A 359 -8.81 29.93 -6.42
N GLU A 360 -9.02 31.19 -6.03
CA GLU A 360 -8.00 31.99 -5.34
C GLU A 360 -7.85 31.60 -3.84
N LEU A 361 -8.78 30.78 -3.31
CA LEU A 361 -8.85 30.38 -1.90
C LEU A 361 -8.93 28.85 -1.74
N ASP A 362 -8.23 28.07 -2.56
CA ASP A 362 -8.14 26.62 -2.36
C ASP A 362 -7.33 26.30 -1.09
N ILE A 363 -8.02 26.27 0.04
CA ILE A 363 -7.46 25.96 1.35
C ILE A 363 -7.48 24.45 1.61
N GLU A 364 -8.41 23.71 1.00
CA GLU A 364 -8.54 22.26 1.17
C GLU A 364 -7.40 21.50 0.48
N GLY A 365 -6.89 22.02 -0.65
CA GLY A 365 -5.71 21.49 -1.33
C GLY A 365 -4.38 21.80 -0.64
N GLN A 366 -4.36 22.67 0.38
CA GLN A 366 -3.12 23.05 1.06
C GLN A 366 -2.71 22.02 2.10
N ILE A 367 -1.40 21.79 2.21
CA ILE A 367 -0.83 20.87 3.20
C ILE A 367 -1.14 21.24 4.65
N SER A 368 -1.46 22.51 4.92
CA SER A 368 -1.84 23.01 6.24
C SER A 368 -3.28 22.68 6.65
N TYR A 369 -4.10 22.21 5.71
CA TYR A 369 -5.50 21.91 5.97
C TYR A 369 -5.64 20.87 7.07
N SER A 370 -6.50 21.15 8.05
CA SER A 370 -6.79 20.27 9.18
C SER A 370 -5.59 19.92 10.09
N LEU A 371 -4.42 20.53 9.94
CA LEU A 371 -3.25 20.18 10.77
C LEU A 371 -3.46 20.51 12.25
N ARG A 372 -3.98 21.71 12.56
CA ARG A 372 -4.25 22.09 13.96
C ARG A 372 -5.33 21.20 14.55
N SER A 373 -6.36 20.85 13.77
CA SER A 373 -7.35 19.86 14.17
C SER A 373 -6.73 18.49 14.45
N ALA A 374 -5.76 18.05 13.65
CA ALA A 374 -5.06 16.79 13.86
C ALA A 374 -4.27 16.79 15.18
N VAL A 375 -3.60 17.90 15.52
CA VAL A 375 -2.91 18.07 16.82
C VAL A 375 -3.91 18.03 17.98
N VAL A 376 -4.99 18.82 17.93
CA VAL A 376 -6.00 18.88 19.01
C VAL A 376 -6.71 17.53 19.17
N LYS A 377 -7.06 16.85 18.06
CA LYS A 377 -7.60 15.48 18.04
C LYS A 377 -6.67 14.51 18.77
N SER A 378 -5.38 14.55 18.43
CA SER A 378 -4.37 13.70 19.06
C SER A 378 -4.28 13.97 20.57
N LEU A 379 -4.20 15.24 20.97
CA LEU A 379 -4.18 15.62 22.39
C LEU A 379 -5.44 15.14 23.12
N ALA A 380 -6.62 15.26 22.51
CA ALA A 380 -7.87 14.77 23.09
C ALA A 380 -7.83 13.26 23.35
N ASN A 381 -7.41 12.49 22.35
CA ASN A 381 -7.36 11.03 22.41
C ASN A 381 -6.32 10.53 23.42
N LEU A 382 -5.13 11.15 23.43
CA LEU A 382 -4.05 10.80 24.36
C LEU A 382 -4.33 11.26 25.81
N ALA A 383 -5.17 12.28 26.02
CA ALA A 383 -5.59 12.72 27.34
C ALA A 383 -6.62 11.79 27.98
N TYR A 384 -7.43 11.09 27.18
CA TYR A 384 -8.53 10.27 27.67
C TYR A 384 -8.04 9.28 28.74
N LYS A 385 -8.61 9.32 29.94
CA LYS A 385 -8.26 8.43 31.07
C LYS A 385 -6.75 8.36 31.41
N SER A 386 -5.95 9.36 31.02
CA SER A 386 -4.50 9.37 31.27
C SER A 386 -4.14 10.44 32.31
N LYS A 387 -4.06 10.06 33.59
CA LYS A 387 -3.69 11.00 34.67
C LYS A 387 -2.34 11.69 34.43
N LYS A 388 -1.39 10.96 33.83
CA LYS A 388 -0.09 11.48 33.41
C LYS A 388 -0.26 12.62 32.41
N ASN A 389 -0.98 12.40 31.30
CA ASN A 389 -1.13 13.42 30.26
C ASN A 389 -2.02 14.58 30.71
N GLN A 390 -3.05 14.32 31.52
CA GLN A 390 -3.85 15.36 32.16
C GLN A 390 -3.01 16.30 33.03
N LYS A 391 -2.08 15.74 33.82
CA LYS A 391 -1.13 16.53 34.63
C LYS A 391 -0.17 17.32 33.73
N LEU A 392 0.46 16.68 32.74
CA LEU A 392 1.36 17.33 31.80
C LEU A 392 0.68 18.51 31.08
N ALA A 393 -0.59 18.35 30.71
CA ALA A 393 -1.33 19.40 30.01
C ALA A 393 -1.48 20.68 30.83
N ARG A 394 -1.71 20.54 32.14
CA ARG A 394 -1.81 21.65 33.08
C ARG A 394 -0.44 22.30 33.35
N GLU A 395 0.59 21.48 33.54
CA GLU A 395 1.93 21.96 33.90
C GLU A 395 2.66 22.64 32.74
N MET A 396 2.26 22.37 31.51
CA MET A 396 2.97 22.82 30.29
C MET A 396 2.15 23.78 29.41
N ASP A 397 1.12 24.42 29.98
CA ASP A 397 0.21 25.38 29.32
C ASP A 397 -0.54 24.83 28.09
N ILE A 398 -0.68 23.50 27.99
CA ILE A 398 -1.41 22.87 26.88
C ILE A 398 -2.91 23.09 27.04
N ILE A 399 -3.45 23.12 28.27
CA ILE A 399 -4.87 23.46 28.52
C ILE A 399 -5.21 24.84 27.94
N ALA A 400 -4.35 25.84 28.19
CA ALA A 400 -4.55 27.19 27.66
C ALA A 400 -4.53 27.21 26.13
N ALA A 401 -3.57 26.52 25.52
CA ALA A 401 -3.49 26.38 24.06
C ALA A 401 -4.76 25.74 23.47
N ILE A 402 -5.30 24.69 24.09
CA ILE A 402 -6.54 24.03 23.64
C ILE A 402 -7.75 24.97 23.77
N LEU A 403 -7.84 25.76 24.84
CA LEU A 403 -8.94 26.71 25.03
C LEU A 403 -8.99 27.76 23.91
N GLU A 404 -7.84 28.20 23.38
CA GLU A 404 -7.79 29.12 22.24
C GLU A 404 -8.35 28.53 20.93
N CYS A 405 -8.39 27.20 20.82
CA CYS A 405 -8.90 26.47 19.66
C CYS A 405 -10.43 26.28 19.65
N THR A 406 -11.16 26.89 20.59
CA THR A 406 -12.63 26.81 20.69
C THR A 406 -13.38 27.74 19.72
N ASN A 407 -12.65 28.46 18.86
CA ASN A 407 -13.18 29.32 17.81
C ASN A 407 -13.33 28.57 16.48
N LEU A 408 -14.19 29.08 15.59
CA LEU A 408 -14.30 28.56 14.23
C LEU A 408 -13.00 28.82 13.45
N ASP A 409 -12.60 27.86 12.62
CA ASP A 409 -11.47 27.98 11.71
C ASP A 409 -11.72 27.06 10.51
N ALA A 410 -12.05 27.63 9.34
CA ALA A 410 -12.34 26.81 8.16
C ALA A 410 -11.11 26.10 7.59
N ARG A 411 -9.90 26.58 7.90
CA ARG A 411 -8.66 25.86 7.60
C ARG A 411 -8.51 24.60 8.45
N ASN A 412 -9.14 24.57 9.63
CA ASN A 412 -9.06 23.48 10.58
C ASN A 412 -10.47 22.98 10.93
N PRO A 413 -11.11 22.20 10.03
CA PRO A 413 -12.43 21.65 10.27
C PRO A 413 -12.50 20.88 11.59
N LEU A 414 -13.64 20.99 12.26
CA LEU A 414 -13.94 20.33 13.53
C LEU A 414 -13.01 20.71 14.71
N ILE A 415 -12.17 21.73 14.57
CA ILE A 415 -11.23 22.11 15.64
C ILE A 415 -11.95 22.44 16.95
N LYS A 416 -13.12 23.07 16.88
CA LYS A 416 -13.93 23.41 18.05
C LYS A 416 -14.42 22.16 18.76
N GLU A 417 -14.96 21.19 18.02
CA GLU A 417 -15.46 19.92 18.54
C GLU A 417 -14.33 19.12 19.19
N TRP A 418 -13.18 19.02 18.52
CA TRP A 418 -11.99 18.38 19.08
C TRP A 418 -11.47 19.10 20.33
N SER A 419 -11.52 20.43 20.36
CA SER A 419 -11.11 21.22 21.53
C SER A 419 -12.01 20.97 22.72
N ILE A 420 -13.34 20.92 22.50
CA ILE A 420 -14.32 20.59 23.54
C ILE A 420 -14.06 19.18 24.08
N LEU A 421 -13.84 18.20 23.20
CA LEU A 421 -13.51 16.83 23.62
C LEU A 421 -12.18 16.78 24.39
N ALA A 422 -11.17 17.53 23.95
CA ALA A 422 -9.89 17.60 24.65
C ALA A 422 -10.04 18.19 26.06
N ILE A 423 -10.78 19.29 26.20
CA ILE A 423 -11.08 19.90 27.50
C ILE A 423 -11.82 18.91 28.40
N HIS A 424 -12.85 18.24 27.87
CA HIS A 424 -13.58 17.19 28.59
C HIS A 424 -12.62 16.10 29.09
N ASN A 425 -11.83 15.51 28.21
CA ASN A 425 -10.90 14.42 28.56
C ASN A 425 -9.80 14.86 29.52
N LEU A 426 -9.38 16.13 29.46
CA LEU A 426 -8.41 16.71 30.39
C LEU A 426 -9.00 16.92 31.79
N CYS A 427 -10.30 17.17 31.89
CA CYS A 427 -11.01 17.38 33.15
C CYS A 427 -11.63 16.10 33.73
N ASP A 428 -11.74 15.04 32.93
CA ASP A 428 -12.36 13.77 33.28
C ASP A 428 -11.66 13.15 34.51
N ASP A 429 -12.42 13.01 35.60
CA ASP A 429 -11.96 12.62 36.93
C ASP A 429 -10.73 13.40 37.45
N ASN A 430 -10.51 14.65 37.01
CA ASN A 430 -9.31 15.43 37.34
C ASN A 430 -9.69 16.77 37.99
N VAL A 431 -9.79 16.79 39.32
CA VAL A 431 -10.23 17.95 40.09
C VAL A 431 -9.25 19.11 39.92
N GLU A 432 -7.95 18.85 39.86
CA GLU A 432 -6.94 19.88 39.74
C GLU A 432 -7.03 20.63 38.39
N ASN A 433 -7.33 19.93 37.29
CA ASN A 433 -7.59 20.55 36.00
C ASN A 433 -8.92 21.32 35.99
N GLN A 434 -9.96 20.78 36.63
CA GLN A 434 -11.23 21.49 36.79
C GLN A 434 -11.04 22.81 37.57
N GLN A 435 -10.28 22.77 38.67
CA GLN A 435 -9.97 23.97 39.46
C GLN A 435 -9.10 24.97 38.68
N PHE A 436 -8.15 24.49 37.88
CA PHE A 436 -7.36 25.35 36.99
C PHE A 436 -8.27 26.14 36.03
N ILE A 437 -9.22 25.47 35.37
CA ILE A 437 -10.17 26.13 34.45
C ILE A 437 -11.13 27.06 35.21
N LEU A 438 -11.64 26.65 36.38
CA LEU A 438 -12.50 27.48 37.22
C LEU A 438 -11.80 28.76 37.71
N GLY A 439 -10.48 28.72 37.87
CA GLY A 439 -9.66 29.87 38.24
C GLY A 439 -9.44 30.89 37.12
N LEU A 440 -9.85 30.60 35.87
CA LEU A 440 -9.69 31.52 34.75
C LEU A 440 -10.59 32.76 34.91
N LYS A 441 -9.99 33.94 34.73
CA LYS A 441 -10.72 35.21 34.82
C LYS A 441 -11.46 35.49 33.51
N LYS A 442 -12.77 35.72 33.57
CA LYS A 442 -13.54 36.26 32.45
C LYS A 442 -13.08 37.69 32.15
N LEU A 443 -12.53 37.92 30.96
CA LEU A 443 -12.11 39.27 30.49
C LEU A 443 -13.14 39.94 29.58
N GLY A 444 -14.14 39.21 29.11
CA GLY A 444 -15.16 39.68 28.17
C GLY A 444 -15.77 38.49 27.43
N ASP A 445 -16.67 38.78 26.48
CA ASP A 445 -17.10 37.77 25.50
C ASP A 445 -16.10 37.78 24.34
N ALA A 446 -15.76 36.60 23.81
CA ALA A 446 -14.86 36.50 22.66
C ALA A 446 -15.48 37.19 21.44
N GLU A 447 -14.66 37.87 20.63
CA GLU A 447 -15.11 38.41 19.35
C GLU A 447 -15.66 37.28 18.47
N ASN A 448 -16.89 37.46 18.00
CA ASN A 448 -17.56 36.47 17.18
C ASN A 448 -17.86 37.10 15.83
N SER A 449 -17.08 36.73 14.81
CA SER A 449 -17.23 37.21 13.44
C SER A 449 -18.65 37.01 12.91
N LEU A 450 -19.34 35.91 13.27
CA LEU A 450 -20.76 35.70 12.91
C LEU A 450 -21.66 36.77 13.50
N LEU A 451 -21.49 37.08 14.78
CA LEU A 451 -22.30 38.11 15.44
C LEU A 451 -21.98 39.50 14.87
N THR A 452 -20.73 39.77 14.56
CA THR A 452 -20.30 41.04 13.96
C THR A 452 -20.86 41.20 12.55
N GLU A 453 -20.73 40.18 11.69
CA GLU A 453 -21.21 40.18 10.30
C GLU A 453 -22.75 40.16 10.19
N TYR A 454 -23.43 39.48 11.13
CA TYR A 454 -24.88 39.56 11.25
C TYR A 454 -25.33 40.97 11.66
N LYS A 455 -24.68 41.56 12.67
CA LYS A 455 -24.99 42.93 13.14
C LYS A 455 -24.67 44.00 12.09
N SER A 456 -23.65 43.79 11.25
CA SER A 456 -23.32 44.71 10.14
C SER A 456 -24.24 44.54 8.92
N GLY A 457 -25.12 43.53 8.92
CA GLY A 457 -26.04 43.26 7.82
C GLY A 457 -25.40 42.57 6.60
N THR A 458 -24.16 42.10 6.74
CA THR A 458 -23.45 41.30 5.72
C THR A 458 -24.11 39.94 5.55
N ILE A 459 -24.64 39.38 6.65
CA ILE A 459 -25.41 38.13 6.66
C ILE A 459 -26.86 38.44 6.98
N ARG A 460 -27.77 38.12 6.04
CA ARG A 460 -29.22 38.22 6.24
C ARG A 460 -29.78 36.83 6.52
N ILE A 461 -30.11 36.56 7.78
CA ILE A 461 -30.93 35.39 8.12
C ILE A 461 -32.37 35.79 7.82
N SER A 462 -32.91 35.31 6.70
CA SER A 462 -34.35 35.40 6.46
C SER A 462 -35.01 34.25 7.21
N ASP A 463 -35.89 34.57 8.16
CA ASP A 463 -36.80 33.57 8.71
C ASP A 463 -37.56 32.99 7.53
N GLY A 464 -37.29 31.73 7.20
CA GLY A 464 -37.93 31.00 6.13
C GLY A 464 -39.42 30.83 6.41
N LYS A 465 -40.20 31.91 6.22
CA LYS A 465 -41.62 31.77 5.91
C LYS A 465 -41.67 31.13 4.53
N ILE A 466 -41.87 29.81 4.54
CA ILE A 466 -42.33 29.04 3.41
C ILE A 466 -43.43 29.86 2.73
N ALA A 467 -43.13 30.41 1.57
CA ALA A 467 -44.13 31.01 0.72
C ALA A 467 -45.09 29.89 0.33
N LYS A 468 -46.25 29.85 0.99
CA LYS A 468 -47.40 29.17 0.41
C LYS A 468 -47.82 29.97 -0.82
N ASN A 469 -47.55 29.42 -1.99
CA ASN A 469 -48.38 29.57 -3.18
C ASN A 469 -48.41 28.23 -3.90
#